data_AF-A0A1X7J455-F1
#
_entry.id   AF-A0A1X7J455-F1
#
_cell.length_a   1.000
_cell.length_b   1.000
_cell.length_c   1.000
_cell.angle_alpha   90.00
_cell.angle_beta   90.00
_cell.angle_gamma   90.00
#
_symmetry.space_group_name_H-M   'P 1'
#
loop_
_entity.id
_entity.type
_entity.pdbx_description
1 polymer ?
#
loop_
_entity_poly.entity_id
_entity_poly.type
_entity_poly.pdbx_seq_one_letter_code
_entity_poly.pdbx_strand_id
1 'polypeptide(L)'
;MVMVLMGLLGTSPLHLTLQGLRDLGLPSKLVMLLHFCSRYVHVIADEKRRIHEAAILRGYRPGLSKMGLKTAASLVGSLLVKSYDRSMRVNDALTLRGFDGYFLR
;
A
#
# COMPACT_ATOMS: atom_id res chain seq x y z
N MET A 1 19.02 0.05 -19.14
CA MET A 1 18.45 -0.73 -18.01
C MET A 1 17.33 0.01 -17.30
N VAL A 2 17.57 1.16 -16.65
CA VAL A 2 16.54 1.92 -15.91
C VAL A 2 15.35 2.38 -16.78
N MET A 3 15.61 2.81 -18.02
CA MET A 3 14.55 3.30 -18.92
C MET A 3 13.61 2.19 -19.42
N VAL A 4 14.15 0.98 -19.62
CA VAL A 4 13.36 -0.22 -19.97
C VAL A 4 12.49 -0.65 -18.80
N LEU A 5 13.03 -0.58 -17.58
CA LEU A 5 12.29 -0.90 -16.36
C LEU A 5 11.11 0.08 -16.13
N MET A 6 11.34 1.38 -16.30
CA MET A 6 10.27 2.39 -16.20
C MET A 6 9.21 2.22 -17.29
N GLY A 7 9.61 1.93 -18.53
CA GLY A 7 8.68 1.63 -19.62
C GLY A 7 7.79 0.44 -19.27
N LEU A 8 8.39 -0.68 -18.86
CA LEU A 8 7.66 -1.91 -18.50
C LEU A 8 6.65 -1.69 -17.36
N LEU A 9 7.07 -0.99 -16.29
CA LEU A 9 6.22 -0.69 -15.14
C LEU A 9 5.13 0.36 -15.44
N GLY A 10 5.40 1.27 -16.38
CA GLY A 10 4.48 2.35 -16.75
C GLY A 10 3.44 1.93 -17.79
N THR A 11 3.76 1.00 -18.70
CA THR A 11 2.85 0.58 -19.77
C THR A 11 2.12 -0.73 -19.49
N SER A 12 2.64 -1.58 -18.61
CA SER A 12 2.04 -2.88 -18.33
C SER A 12 1.18 -2.83 -17.08
N PRO A 13 -0.01 -3.46 -17.09
CA PRO A 13 -0.77 -3.66 -15.87
C PRO A 13 0.05 -4.44 -14.83
N LEU A 14 0.08 -3.94 -13.59
CA LEU A 14 0.80 -4.54 -12.46
C LEU A 14 0.53 -6.05 -12.28
N HIS A 15 -0.68 -6.53 -12.64
CA HIS A 15 -1.01 -7.94 -12.57
C HIS A 15 -0.20 -8.81 -13.54
N LEU A 16 0.09 -8.34 -14.75
CA LEU A 16 0.90 -9.07 -15.73
C LEU A 16 2.38 -9.11 -15.31
N THR A 17 2.88 -8.01 -14.76
CA THR A 17 4.26 -7.95 -14.24
C THR A 17 4.44 -8.89 -13.04
N LEU A 18 3.45 -8.95 -12.15
CA LEU A 18 3.43 -9.87 -11.01
C LEU A 18 3.29 -11.34 -11.43
N GLN A 19 2.60 -11.61 -12.54
CA GLN A 19 2.54 -12.94 -13.12
C GLN A 19 3.89 -13.36 -13.73
N GLY A 20 4.56 -12.50 -14.49
CA GLY A 20 5.92 -12.78 -14.98
C GLY A 20 6.95 -12.99 -13.86
N LEU A 21 6.78 -12.30 -12.72
CA LEU A 21 7.57 -12.53 -11.50
C LEU A 21 7.34 -13.93 -10.90
N ARG A 22 6.11 -14.47 -11.00
CA ARG A 22 5.82 -15.86 -10.60
C ARG A 22 6.56 -16.85 -11.49
N ASP A 23 6.52 -16.63 -12.80
CA ASP A 23 7.17 -17.50 -13.78
C ASP A 23 8.71 -17.50 -13.64
N LEU A 24 9.25 -16.43 -13.04
CA LEU A 24 10.66 -16.30 -12.67
C LEU A 24 11.06 -17.04 -11.37
N GLY A 25 10.11 -17.73 -10.72
CA GLY A 25 10.36 -18.57 -9.55
C GLY A 25 10.04 -17.93 -8.19
N LEU A 26 9.36 -16.78 -8.14
CA LEU A 26 8.88 -16.25 -6.84
C LEU A 26 7.77 -17.14 -6.25
N PRO A 27 7.78 -17.37 -4.92
CA PRO A 27 6.74 -18.16 -4.28
C PRO A 27 5.39 -17.45 -4.38
N SER A 28 4.34 -18.22 -4.65
CA SER A 28 2.96 -17.75 -4.88
C SER A 28 2.44 -16.82 -3.78
N LYS A 29 2.87 -17.02 -2.53
CA LYS A 29 2.53 -16.19 -1.37
C LYS A 29 3.04 -14.75 -1.48
N LEU A 30 4.26 -14.56 -2.01
CA LEU A 30 4.86 -13.23 -2.23
C LEU A 30 4.14 -12.49 -3.37
N VAL A 31 3.82 -13.19 -4.46
CA VAL A 31 3.08 -12.64 -5.60
C VAL A 31 1.69 -12.17 -5.16
N MET A 32 1.01 -12.99 -4.33
CA MET A 32 -0.27 -12.62 -3.73
C MET A 32 -0.15 -11.39 -2.84
N LEU A 33 0.84 -11.34 -1.94
CA LEU A 33 1.06 -10.20 -1.06
C LEU A 33 1.26 -8.91 -1.88
N LEU A 34 2.11 -8.96 -2.92
CA LEU A 34 2.36 -7.83 -3.80
C LEU A 34 1.10 -7.38 -4.55
N HIS A 35 0.27 -8.32 -5.01
CA HIS A 35 -0.99 -8.00 -5.65
C HIS A 35 -1.93 -7.27 -4.68
N PHE A 36 -2.06 -7.73 -3.44
CA PHE A 36 -2.81 -7.02 -2.40
C PHE A 36 -2.20 -5.65 -2.11
N CYS A 37 -0.88 -5.54 -1.94
CA CYS A 37 -0.20 -4.27 -1.73
C CYS A 37 -0.53 -3.27 -2.85
N SER A 38 -0.49 -3.69 -4.12
CA SER A 38 -0.78 -2.81 -5.26
C SER A 38 -2.20 -2.22 -5.23
N ARG A 39 -3.19 -3.04 -4.84
CA ARG A 39 -4.59 -2.61 -4.65
C ARG A 39 -4.71 -1.65 -3.47
N TYR A 40 -4.01 -1.91 -2.37
CA TYR A 40 -4.10 -1.11 -1.15
C TYR A 40 -3.28 0.19 -1.19
N VAL A 41 -2.22 0.27 -2.00
CA VAL A 41 -1.41 1.49 -2.14
C VAL A 41 -2.25 2.68 -2.57
N HIS A 42 -3.17 2.50 -3.51
CA HIS A 42 -4.07 3.56 -3.96
C HIS A 42 -4.98 4.06 -2.84
N VAL A 43 -5.54 3.14 -2.06
CA VAL A 43 -6.42 3.46 -0.93
C VAL A 43 -5.67 4.21 0.18
N ILE A 44 -4.44 3.78 0.47
CA ILE A 44 -3.58 4.45 1.46
C ILE A 44 -3.15 5.82 0.96
N ALA A 45 -2.89 5.98 -0.35
CA ALA A 45 -2.56 7.27 -0.95
C ALA A 45 -3.71 8.27 -0.83
N ASP A 46 -4.96 7.84 -1.07
CA ASP A 46 -6.14 8.68 -0.89
C ASP A 46 -6.37 9.04 0.58
N GLU A 47 -6.18 8.09 1.51
CA GLU A 47 -6.25 8.34 2.94
C GLU A 47 -5.20 9.37 3.37
N LYS A 48 -3.94 9.19 2.93
CA LYS A 48 -2.84 10.12 3.16
C LYS A 48 -3.20 11.51 2.65
N ARG A 49 -3.74 11.62 1.43
CA ARG A 49 -4.13 12.89 0.82
C ARG A 49 -5.18 13.61 1.68
N ARG A 50 -6.24 12.90 2.09
CA ARG A 50 -7.30 13.47 2.95
C ARG A 50 -6.78 13.97 4.30
N ILE A 51 -5.96 13.17 4.97
CA ILE A 51 -5.41 13.55 6.28
C ILE A 51 -4.43 14.73 6.13
N HIS A 52 -3.66 14.76 5.05
CA HIS A 52 -2.75 15.87 4.74
C HIS A 52 -3.49 17.18 4.42
N GLU A 53 -4.52 17.13 3.58
CA GLU A 53 -5.37 18.30 3.26
C GLU A 53 -6.02 18.86 4.52
N ALA A 54 -6.57 18.00 5.39
CA ALA A 54 -7.13 18.41 6.67
C ALA A 54 -6.08 19.05 7.60
N ALA A 55 -4.83 18.60 7.56
CA ALA A 55 -3.74 19.20 8.32
C ALA A 55 -3.41 20.61 7.80
N ILE A 56 -3.31 20.77 6.47
CA ILE A 56 -3.04 22.08 5.85
C ILE A 56 -4.14 23.09 6.23
N LEU A 57 -5.42 22.69 6.18
CA LEU A 57 -6.55 23.54 6.56
C LEU A 57 -6.50 23.99 8.02
N ARG A 58 -5.88 23.20 8.92
CA ARG A 58 -5.66 23.55 10.33
C ARG A 58 -4.42 24.45 10.55
N GLY A 59 -3.79 24.93 9.48
CA GLY A 59 -2.61 25.78 9.53
C GLY A 59 -1.27 25.02 9.56
N TYR A 60 -1.26 23.74 9.18
CA TYR A 60 -0.01 22.98 9.05
C TYR A 60 0.88 23.59 7.96
N ARG A 61 2.07 24.07 8.37
CA ARG A 61 3.13 24.48 7.45
C ARG A 61 4.18 23.37 7.38
N PRO A 62 4.37 22.72 6.22
CA PRO A 62 5.41 21.70 6.07
C PRO A 62 6.78 22.35 6.27
N GLY A 63 7.55 21.83 7.23
CA GLY A 63 8.89 22.31 7.55
C GLY A 63 9.51 21.52 8.70
N LEU A 64 10.84 21.62 8.85
CA LEU A 64 11.61 20.96 9.93
C LEU A 64 11.41 21.60 11.32
N SER A 65 10.38 22.41 11.50
CA SER A 65 10.01 22.90 12.83
C SER A 65 9.58 21.74 13.71
N LYS A 66 9.86 21.80 15.03
CA LYS A 66 9.43 20.79 16.01
C LYS A 66 7.92 20.50 15.92
N MET A 67 7.11 21.54 15.68
CA MET A 67 5.67 21.40 15.50
C MET A 67 5.32 20.69 14.18
N GLY A 68 6.06 20.99 13.11
CA GLY A 68 5.92 20.33 11.80
C GLY A 68 6.22 18.83 11.84
N LEU A 69 7.28 18.45 12.54
CA LEU A 69 7.66 17.06 12.82
C LEU A 69 6.64 16.34 13.71
N LYS A 70 6.14 17.00 14.77
CA LYS A 70 5.11 16.42 15.65
C LYS A 70 3.81 16.14 14.90
N THR A 71 3.37 17.07 14.05
CA THR A 71 2.18 16.85 13.22
C THR A 71 2.44 15.75 12.19
N ALA A 72 3.60 15.72 11.52
CA ALA A 72 3.96 14.63 10.60
C ALA A 72 3.96 13.25 11.29
N ALA A 73 4.53 13.15 12.48
CA ALA A 73 4.52 11.93 13.28
C ALA A 73 3.09 11.49 13.66
N SER A 74 2.22 12.44 14.02
CA SER A 74 0.80 12.17 14.29
C SER A 74 0.06 11.68 13.04
N LEU A 75 0.33 12.27 11.88
CA LEU A 75 -0.23 11.83 10.59
C LEU A 75 0.18 10.38 10.30
N VAL A 76 1.48 10.08 10.35
CA VAL A 76 2.01 8.73 10.11
C VAL A 76 1.46 7.73 11.13
N GLY A 77 1.44 8.08 12.42
CA GLY A 77 0.88 7.22 13.46
C GLY A 77 -0.59 6.88 13.21
N SER A 78 -1.41 7.88 12.87
CA SER A 78 -2.83 7.65 12.55
C SER A 78 -3.02 6.77 11.31
N LEU A 79 -2.19 6.95 10.28
CA LEU A 79 -2.22 6.14 9.07
C LEU A 79 -1.84 4.68 9.37
N LEU A 80 -0.85 4.47 10.23
CA LEU A 80 -0.34 3.15 10.59
C LEU A 80 -1.37 2.36 11.40
N VAL A 81 -2.00 2.99 12.42
CA VAL A 81 -3.08 2.37 13.21
C VAL A 81 -4.26 1.96 12.31
N LYS A 82 -4.73 2.87 11.45
CA LYS A 82 -5.83 2.58 10.52
C LYS A 82 -5.49 1.46 9.53
N SER A 83 -4.26 1.42 9.05
CA SER A 83 -3.78 0.38 8.13
C SER A 83 -3.72 -0.98 8.83
N TYR A 84 -3.31 -1.01 10.10
CA TYR A 84 -3.30 -2.22 10.92
C TYR A 84 -4.72 -2.76 11.14
N ASP A 85 -5.67 -1.94 11.59
CA ASP A 85 -7.06 -2.37 11.77
C ASP A 85 -7.68 -2.88 10.47
N ARG A 86 -7.35 -2.24 9.35
CA ARG A 86 -7.78 -2.72 8.03
C ARG A 86 -7.16 -4.07 7.70
N SER A 87 -5.89 -4.29 8.00
CA SER A 87 -5.22 -5.58 7.77
C SER A 87 -5.88 -6.71 8.53
N MET A 88 -6.30 -6.48 9.78
CA MET A 88 -7.04 -7.46 10.57
C MET A 88 -8.39 -7.78 9.95
N ARG A 89 -9.18 -6.76 9.58
CA ARG A 89 -10.48 -6.99 8.92
C ARG A 89 -10.36 -7.77 7.61
N VAL A 90 -9.30 -7.52 6.84
CA VAL A 90 -9.03 -8.26 5.60
C VAL A 90 -8.65 -9.69 5.91
N ASN A 91 -7.80 -9.92 6.90
CA ASN A 91 -7.44 -11.26 7.36
C ASN A 91 -8.67 -12.05 7.80
N ASP A 92 -9.54 -11.45 8.62
CA ASP A 92 -10.77 -12.10 9.09
C ASP A 92 -11.70 -12.46 7.93
N ALA A 93 -11.86 -11.55 6.96
CA ALA A 93 -12.66 -11.82 5.77
C ALA A 93 -12.06 -12.93 4.88
N LEU A 94 -10.73 -13.08 4.84
CA LEU A 94 -10.06 -14.17 4.15
C LEU A 94 -10.27 -15.49 4.88
N THR A 95 -10.11 -15.51 6.20
CA THR A 95 -10.37 -16.70 7.04
C THR A 95 -11.81 -17.18 6.89
N LEU A 96 -12.79 -16.27 6.93
CA LEU A 96 -14.21 -16.61 6.74
C LEU A 96 -14.54 -17.14 5.34
N ARG A 97 -13.74 -16.79 4.32
CA ARG A 97 -13.87 -17.32 2.95
C ARG A 97 -13.18 -18.67 2.75
N GLY A 98 -12.64 -19.28 3.81
CA GLY A 98 -11.94 -20.56 3.74
C GLY A 98 -10.56 -20.45 3.10
N PHE A 99 -9.87 -19.33 3.28
CA PHE A 99 -8.54 -19.11 2.72
C PHE A 99 -7.51 -20.09 3.31
N ASP A 100 -6.95 -21.00 2.50
CA ASP A 100 -5.99 -22.03 2.94
C ASP A 100 -4.51 -21.56 2.94
N GLY A 101 -4.25 -20.32 2.52
CA GLY A 101 -2.91 -19.81 2.27
C GLY A 101 -2.56 -19.59 0.79
N TYR A 102 -3.37 -20.11 -0.14
CA TYR A 102 -3.16 -19.97 -1.58
C TYR A 102 -4.41 -19.43 -2.30
N PHE A 103 -4.32 -18.24 -2.90
CA PHE A 103 -5.43 -17.62 -3.65
C PHE A 103 -5.37 -17.91 -5.16
N LEU A 104 -4.20 -18.30 -5.67
CA LEU A 104 -4.01 -18.69 -7.07
C LEU A 104 -3.67 -20.17 -7.12
N ARG A 105 -4.65 -20.97 -7.52
CA ARG A 105 -4.43 -22.26 -8.15
C ARG A 105 -4.28 -22.05 -9.65
#